data_AF-U2Q0J7-F1
#
_entry.id   AF-U2Q0J7-F1
#
_cell.length_a   1.000
_cell.length_b   1.000
_cell.length_c   1.000
_cell.angle_alpha   90.00
_cell.angle_beta   90.00
_cell.angle_gamma   90.00
#
_symmetry.space_group_name_H-M   'P 1'
#
loop_
_entity.id
_entity.type
_entity.pdbx_description
1 polymer ?
#
loop_
_entity_poly.entity_id
_entity_poly.type
_entity_poly.pdbx_seq_one_letter_code
_entity_poly.pdbx_strand_id
1 'polypeptide(L)'
;MIKKAVNAISLTAAVVSIVVIIATFLTSYRYVYINEIFTGYYPLQVSITVTMIAWGFKFWMNNTGLRKYLYTFICFILSVASIFFLSNLVK
;
A
#
# COMPACT_ATOMS: atom_id res chain seq x y z
N MET A 1 6.98 -0.88 23.50
CA MET A 1 6.79 0.37 22.70
C MET A 1 6.77 0.12 21.20
N ILE A 2 7.80 -0.53 20.62
CA ILE A 2 7.98 -0.65 19.16
C ILE A 2 6.79 -1.30 18.44
N LYS A 3 6.19 -2.37 19.01
CA LYS A 3 5.00 -3.02 18.42
C LYS A 3 3.79 -2.07 18.29
N LYS A 4 3.57 -1.18 19.26
CA LYS A 4 2.48 -0.19 19.22
C LYS A 4 2.74 0.86 18.13
N ALA A 5 3.99 1.30 17.98
CA ALA A 5 4.38 2.25 16.94
C ALA A 5 4.17 1.66 15.54
N VAL A 6 4.63 0.43 15.29
CA VAL A 6 4.42 -0.25 14.00
C VAL A 6 2.93 -0.46 13.72
N ASN A 7 2.14 -0.80 14.74
CA ASN A 7 0.69 -0.92 14.57
C ASN A 7 0.06 0.43 14.19
N ALA A 8 0.43 1.52 14.85
CA ALA A 8 -0.07 2.86 14.52
C ALA A 8 0.32 3.28 13.09
N ILE A 9 1.59 3.12 12.71
CA ILE A 9 2.09 3.44 11.36
C ILE A 9 1.37 2.62 10.28
N SER A 10 1.17 1.32 10.53
CA SER A 10 0.46 0.44 9.59
C SER A 10 -1.02 0.82 9.43
N LEU A 11 -1.65 1.32 10.50
CA LEU A 11 -3.03 1.77 10.48
C LEU A 11 -3.15 3.09 9.72
N THR A 12 -2.29 4.06 10.02
CA THR A 12 -2.28 5.35 9.31
C THR A 12 -1.97 5.16 7.82
N ALA A 13 -1.02 4.30 7.46
CA ALA A 13 -0.72 3.99 6.06
C ALA A 13 -1.93 3.36 5.34
N ALA A 14 -2.67 2.46 6.02
CA ALA A 14 -3.87 1.87 5.46
C ALA A 14 -4.98 2.91 5.23
N VAL A 15 -5.19 3.82 6.19
CA VAL A 15 -6.17 4.91 6.05
C VAL A 15 -5.81 5.81 4.87
N VAL A 16 -4.54 6.22 4.77
CA VAL A 16 -4.05 7.04 3.65
C VAL A 16 -4.26 6.32 2.31
N SER A 17 -3.97 5.01 2.23
CA SER A 17 -4.20 4.24 1.01
C SER A 17 -5.66 4.16 0.60
N ILE A 18 -6.59 4.04 1.54
CA ILE A 18 -8.02 4.06 1.23
C ILE A 18 -8.40 5.42 0.62
N VAL A 19 -7.91 6.53 1.19
CA VAL A 19 -8.14 7.88 0.64
C VAL A 19 -7.56 8.02 -0.76
N VAL A 20 -6.34 7.54 -1.00
CA VAL A 20 -5.70 7.56 -2.32
C VAL A 20 -6.49 6.72 -3.32
N ILE A 21 -6.95 5.52 -2.94
CA ILE A 21 -7.78 4.67 -3.79
C ILE A 21 -9.08 5.39 -4.18
N ILE A 22 -9.78 6.00 -3.22
CA ILE A 22 -11.01 6.76 -3.49
C ILE A 22 -10.73 7.93 -4.43
N ALA A 23 -9.66 8.70 -4.19
CA ALA A 23 -9.28 9.83 -5.02
C ALA A 23 -8.93 9.41 -6.45
N THR A 24 -8.17 8.32 -6.62
CA THR A 24 -7.86 7.75 -7.94
C THR A 24 -9.13 7.29 -8.64
N PHE A 25 -10.06 6.61 -7.96
CA PHE A 25 -11.32 6.20 -8.58
C PHE A 25 -12.20 7.38 -8.98
N LEU A 26 -12.35 8.39 -8.12
CA LEU A 26 -13.10 9.62 -8.45
C LEU A 26 -12.55 10.31 -9.69
N THR A 27 -11.22 10.34 -9.82
CA THR A 27 -10.51 10.98 -10.94
C THR A 27 -10.62 10.13 -12.21
N SER A 28 -10.43 8.81 -12.13
CA SER A 28 -10.55 7.88 -13.26
C SER A 28 -11.96 7.88 -13.88
N TYR A 29 -13.00 7.95 -13.05
CA TYR A 29 -14.39 8.02 -13.52
C TYR A 29 -14.84 9.45 -13.86
N ARG A 30 -13.95 10.45 -13.80
CA ARG A 30 -14.20 11.88 -14.08
C ARG A 30 -15.35 12.52 -13.28
N TYR A 31 -15.69 11.99 -12.11
CA TYR A 31 -16.68 12.61 -11.23
C TYR A 31 -16.14 13.92 -10.62
N VAL A 32 -14.85 13.99 -10.34
CA VAL A 32 -14.15 15.18 -9.81
C VAL A 32 -12.72 15.20 -10.35
N TYR A 33 -12.26 16.31 -10.92
CA TYR A 33 -10.90 16.47 -11.45
C TYR A 33 -9.94 16.88 -10.32
N ILE A 34 -9.46 15.92 -9.53
CA ILE A 34 -8.56 16.18 -8.39
C ILE A 34 -7.11 16.16 -8.88
N ASN A 35 -6.66 17.21 -9.58
CA ASN A 35 -5.27 17.38 -10.07
C ASN A 35 -4.70 16.22 -10.94
N GLU A 36 -3.82 16.53 -11.88
CA GLU A 36 -3.25 15.52 -12.82
C GLU A 36 -2.35 14.47 -12.14
N ILE A 37 -2.12 14.58 -10.84
CA ILE A 37 -1.32 13.65 -10.06
C ILE A 37 -2.05 12.30 -9.95
N PHE A 38 -3.40 12.33 -9.83
CA PHE A 38 -4.24 11.14 -9.64
C PHE A 38 -4.79 10.55 -10.95
N THR A 39 -4.58 11.19 -12.10
CA THR A 39 -4.91 10.60 -13.41
C THR A 39 -3.96 9.47 -13.78
N GLY A 40 -2.72 9.50 -13.28
CA GLY A 40 -1.84 8.34 -13.31
C GLY A 40 -2.20 7.35 -12.19
N TYR A 41 -2.13 6.05 -12.47
CA TYR A 41 -2.20 5.01 -11.42
C TYR A 41 -0.96 5.02 -10.49
N TYR A 42 0.01 5.89 -10.76
CA TYR A 42 1.28 6.02 -10.04
C TYR A 42 1.12 6.30 -8.54
N PRO A 43 0.40 7.34 -8.06
CA PRO A 43 0.17 7.56 -6.62
C PRO A 43 -0.50 6.37 -5.94
N LEU A 44 -1.41 5.68 -6.62
CA LEU A 44 -2.06 4.48 -6.09
C LEU A 44 -1.05 3.34 -5.92
N GLN A 45 -0.19 3.10 -6.92
CA GLN A 45 0.87 2.09 -6.85
C GLN A 45 1.88 2.39 -5.73
N VAL A 46 2.30 3.65 -5.57
CA VAL A 46 3.19 4.07 -4.47
C VAL A 46 2.51 3.85 -3.12
N SER A 47 1.25 4.26 -2.97
CA SER A 47 0.51 4.11 -1.71
C SER A 47 0.34 2.64 -1.30
N ILE A 48 0.00 1.77 -2.26
CA ILE A 48 -0.10 0.32 -2.04
C ILE A 48 1.25 -0.26 -1.62
N THR A 49 2.33 0.12 -2.31
CA THR A 49 3.68 -0.37 -2.00
C THR A 49 4.09 -0.03 -0.57
N VAL A 50 3.95 1.25 -0.17
CA VAL A 50 4.27 1.70 1.20
C VAL A 50 3.43 0.97 2.24
N THR A 51 2.14 0.75 1.96
CA THR A 51 1.23 0.08 2.90
C THR A 51 1.57 -1.40 3.05
N MET A 52 1.89 -2.09 1.96
CA MET A 52 2.27 -3.50 1.98
C MET A 52 3.60 -3.73 2.69
N ILE A 53 4.58 -2.82 2.54
CA ILE A 53 5.82 -2.86 3.33
C ILE A 53 5.52 -2.68 4.82
N ALA A 54 4.73 -1.66 5.19
CA ALA A 54 4.37 -1.40 6.58
C ALA A 54 3.58 -2.57 7.21
N TRP A 55 2.67 -3.18 6.46
CA TRP A 55 1.93 -4.37 6.89
C TRP A 55 2.81 -5.62 6.99
N GLY A 56 3.78 -5.80 6.09
CA GLY A 56 4.79 -6.86 6.19
C GLY A 56 5.55 -6.78 7.50
N PHE A 57 6.06 -5.59 7.86
CA PHE A 57 6.73 -5.37 9.16
C PHE A 57 5.79 -5.59 10.35
N LYS A 58 4.52 -5.16 10.24
CA LYS A 58 3.51 -5.39 11.27
C LYS A 58 3.30 -6.87 11.52
N PHE A 59 3.08 -7.66 10.48
CA PHE A 59 2.86 -9.10 10.62
C PHE A 59 4.10 -9.83 11.13
N TRP A 60 5.28 -9.39 10.70
CA TRP A 60 6.55 -9.93 11.19
C TRP A 60 6.74 -9.76 12.70
N MET A 61 6.33 -8.61 13.25
CA MET A 61 6.49 -8.29 14.68
C MET A 61 5.33 -8.74 15.56
N ASN A 62 4.12 -8.86 15.01
CA ASN A 62 2.90 -9.05 15.79
C ASN A 62 2.39 -10.50 15.78
N ASN A 63 2.70 -11.31 14.76
CA ASN A 63 2.28 -12.70 14.68
C ASN A 63 3.41 -13.66 15.09
N THR A 64 3.05 -14.82 15.65
CA THR A 64 3.95 -15.92 15.98
C THR A 64 3.63 -17.17 15.13
N GLY A 65 4.64 -18.00 14.86
CA GLY A 65 4.49 -19.24 14.10
C GLY A 65 4.38 -19.07 12.58
N LEU A 66 3.84 -20.08 11.89
CA LEU A 66 3.76 -20.15 10.42
C LEU A 66 3.02 -18.95 9.79
N ARG A 67 1.97 -18.46 10.46
CA ARG A 67 1.15 -17.32 10.01
C ARG A 67 1.98 -16.05 9.84
N LYS A 68 2.98 -15.81 10.70
CA LYS A 68 3.91 -14.69 10.57
C LYS A 68 4.57 -14.66 9.20
N TYR A 69 5.17 -15.79 8.81
CA TYR A 69 5.91 -15.91 7.56
C TYR A 69 4.99 -15.81 6.35
N LEU A 70 3.83 -16.48 6.39
CA LEU A 70 2.83 -16.46 5.32
C LEU A 70 2.34 -15.04 5.00
N TYR A 71 1.88 -14.30 6.02
CA TYR A 71 1.39 -12.93 5.81
C TYR A 71 2.50 -11.96 5.39
N THR A 72 3.70 -12.09 5.98
CA THR A 72 4.84 -11.25 5.60
C THR A 72 5.25 -11.50 4.14
N PHE A 73 5.28 -12.78 3.73
CA PHE A 73 5.68 -13.18 2.39
C PHE A 73 4.68 -12.69 1.33
N ILE A 74 3.37 -12.81 1.59
CA ILE A 74 2.32 -12.28 0.71
C ILE A 74 2.45 -10.76 0.57
N CYS A 75 2.62 -10.04 1.69
CA CYS A 75 2.84 -8.58 1.65
C CYS A 75 4.08 -8.19 0.84
N PHE A 76 5.17 -8.95 0.98
CA PHE A 76 6.40 -8.71 0.22
C PHE A 76 6.21 -8.97 -1.28
N ILE A 77 5.54 -10.06 -1.66
CA ILE A 77 5.20 -10.36 -3.06
C ILE A 77 4.36 -9.23 -3.65
N LEU A 78 3.33 -8.76 -2.93
CA LEU A 78 2.48 -7.66 -3.40
C LEU A 78 3.26 -6.36 -3.55
N SER A 79 4.21 -6.07 -2.66
CA SER A 79 5.10 -4.92 -2.78
C SER A 79 6.01 -5.03 -4.01
N VAL A 80 6.64 -6.19 -4.23
CA VAL A 80 7.52 -6.42 -5.38
C VAL A 80 6.73 -6.34 -6.69
N ALA A 81 5.54 -6.95 -6.74
CA ALA A 81 4.64 -6.85 -7.88
C ALA A 81 4.27 -5.39 -8.18
N SER A 82 3.92 -4.62 -7.15
CA SER A 82 3.57 -3.20 -7.30
C SER A 82 4.73 -2.37 -7.87
N ILE A 83 5.96 -2.61 -7.38
CA ILE A 83 7.18 -1.96 -7.90
C ILE A 83 7.46 -2.39 -9.35
N PHE A 84 7.26 -3.67 -9.67
CA PHE A 84 7.45 -4.18 -11.03
C PHE A 84 6.50 -3.51 -12.03
N PHE A 85 5.22 -3.36 -11.65
CA PHE A 85 4.23 -2.61 -12.45
C PHE A 85 4.59 -1.13 -12.61
N LEU A 86 5.15 -0.50 -11.56
CA LEU A 86 5.63 0.88 -11.61
C LEU A 86 6.75 1.07 -12.65
N SER A 87 7.69 0.11 -12.72
CA SER A 87 8.89 0.23 -13.57
C SER A 87 8.69 -0.25 -15.01
N ASN A 88 7.78 -1.20 -15.27
CA ASN A 88 7.68 -1.85 -16.58
C ASN A 88 6.35 -1.62 -17.34
N LEU A 89 5.28 -1.14 -16.69
CA LEU A 89 3.96 -1.08 -17.33
C LEU A 89 3.40 0.33 -17.56
N VAL A 90 4.06 1.38 -17.06
CA VAL A 90 3.70 2.77 -17.36
C VAL A 90 4.73 3.34 -18.32
N LYS A 91 4.51 3.14 -19.62
CA LYS A 91 5.05 3.97 -20.70
C LYS A 91 3.88 4.60 -21.43
#